data_AF-A0A431U9J1-F1
#
_entry.id   AF-A0A431U9J1-F1
#
_cell.length_a   1.000
_cell.length_b   1.000
_cell.length_c   1.000
_cell.angle_alpha   90.00
_cell.angle_beta   90.00
_cell.angle_gamma   90.00
#
_symmetry.space_group_name_H-M   'P 1'
#
loop_
_entity.id
_entity.type
_entity.pdbx_description
1 polymer ?
#
loop_
_entity_poly.entity_id
_entity_poly.type
_entity_poly.pdbx_seq_one_letter_code
_entity_poly.pdbx_strand_id
1 'polypeptide(L)'
;MGTLIDQHVRFYQDTVGIDQGQPVIRSTRLVRFTFKVQHLYKGRVQQDTVSISTSAGDADCGYVFSAGQSYLVYSWRTDALPNDFRKDYRRVTPYLTTSICSRTRPRQYLPFYERTVLRLL
;
A
#
# COMPACT_ATOMS: atom_id res chain seq x y z
N MET A 1 5.97 -4.89 11.24
CA MET A 1 6.82 -5.72 10.36
C MET A 1 6.03 -6.93 9.91
N GLY A 2 6.17 -7.35 8.66
CA GLY A 2 5.50 -8.55 8.16
C GLY A 2 6.22 -9.16 6.96
N THR A 3 5.94 -10.44 6.71
CA THR A 3 6.46 -11.17 5.53
C THR A 3 5.36 -11.30 4.50
N LEU A 4 5.66 -11.00 3.25
CA LEU A 4 4.69 -11.15 2.16
C LEU A 4 4.41 -12.64 1.93
N ILE A 5 3.14 -13.04 2.05
CA ILE A 5 2.69 -14.43 1.87
C ILE A 5 1.79 -14.63 0.65
N ASP A 6 1.12 -13.58 0.18
CA ASP A 6 0.23 -13.66 -0.98
C ASP A 6 0.10 -12.28 -1.66
N GLN A 7 -0.20 -12.29 -2.95
CA GLN A 7 -0.50 -11.10 -3.73
C GLN A 7 -1.64 -11.36 -4.73
N HIS A 8 -2.58 -10.43 -4.80
CA HIS A 8 -3.68 -10.47 -5.74
C HIS A 8 -3.76 -9.16 -6.53
N VAL A 9 -3.76 -9.27 -7.85
CA VAL A 9 -3.88 -8.12 -8.75
C VAL A 9 -5.34 -7.82 -9.03
N ARG A 10 -5.73 -6.57 -8.92
CA ARG A 10 -7.01 -6.05 -9.39
C ARG A 10 -6.77 -4.89 -10.34
N PHE A 11 -7.72 -4.67 -11.21
CA PHE A 11 -7.75 -3.51 -12.08
C PHE A 11 -8.87 -2.59 -11.62
N TYR A 12 -8.62 -1.29 -11.63
CA TYR A 12 -9.63 -0.26 -11.37
C TYR A 12 -9.60 0.78 -12.47
N GLN A 13 -10.72 1.46 -12.66
CA GLN A 13 -10.80 2.59 -13.58
C GLN A 13 -10.27 3.84 -12.89
N ASP A 14 -9.25 4.43 -13.47
CA ASP A 14 -8.50 5.58 -12.98
C ASP A 14 -8.66 6.76 -13.94
N THR A 15 -8.85 7.97 -13.41
CA THR A 15 -8.87 9.19 -14.22
C THR A 15 -7.47 9.77 -14.29
N VAL A 16 -6.77 9.52 -15.40
CA VAL A 16 -5.34 9.89 -15.57
C VAL A 16 -5.14 11.31 -16.09
N GLY A 17 -6.22 12.02 -16.40
CA GLY A 17 -6.17 13.39 -16.91
C GLY A 17 -7.52 13.86 -17.42
N ILE A 18 -7.52 15.07 -17.97
CA ILE A 18 -8.66 15.68 -18.63
C ILE A 18 -8.22 16.03 -20.06
N ASP A 19 -8.94 15.52 -21.06
CA ASP A 19 -8.74 15.85 -22.47
C ASP A 19 -10.00 16.50 -23.01
N GLN A 20 -9.87 17.70 -23.57
CA GLN A 20 -10.99 18.53 -24.07
C GLN A 20 -12.18 18.65 -23.09
N GLY A 21 -11.89 18.73 -21.79
CA GLY A 21 -12.91 18.84 -20.74
C GLY A 21 -13.57 17.51 -20.33
N GLN A 22 -13.14 16.38 -20.89
CA GLN A 22 -13.61 15.04 -20.53
C GLN A 22 -12.55 14.26 -19.74
N PRO A 23 -12.94 13.48 -18.72
CA PRO A 23 -12.00 12.66 -17.97
C PRO A 23 -11.48 11.51 -18.84
N VAL A 24 -10.15 11.38 -18.95
CA VAL A 24 -9.52 10.24 -19.61
C VAL A 24 -9.42 9.11 -18.60
N ILE A 25 -10.22 8.05 -18.83
CA ILE A 25 -10.26 6.89 -17.94
C ILE A 25 -9.33 5.80 -18.48
N ARG A 26 -8.43 5.28 -17.63
CA ARG A 26 -7.59 4.12 -17.93
C ARG A 26 -7.77 3.01 -16.90
N SER A 27 -7.48 1.79 -17.31
CA SER A 27 -7.42 0.65 -16.39
C SER A 27 -6.05 0.65 -15.71
N THR A 28 -6.02 0.95 -14.41
CA THR A 28 -4.80 0.95 -13.61
C THR A 28 -4.75 -0.27 -12.70
N ARG A 29 -3.54 -0.77 -12.47
CA ARG A 29 -3.30 -1.97 -11.68
C ARG A 29 -3.18 -1.61 -10.20
N LEU A 30 -4.11 -2.11 -9.40
CA LEU A 30 -4.05 -2.09 -7.94
C LEU A 30 -3.67 -3.48 -7.43
N VAL A 31 -2.56 -3.59 -6.71
CA VAL A 31 -2.12 -4.87 -6.16
C VAL A 31 -2.43 -4.90 -4.67
N ARG A 32 -3.10 -5.96 -4.23
CA ARG A 32 -3.33 -6.27 -2.82
C ARG A 32 -2.27 -7.28 -2.38
N PHE A 33 -1.47 -6.90 -1.41
CA PHE A 33 -0.45 -7.71 -0.80
C PHE A 33 -0.89 -8.15 0.59
N THR A 34 -0.86 -9.45 0.87
CA THR A 34 -1.21 -9.99 2.18
C THR A 34 0.07 -10.36 2.90
N PHE A 35 0.30 -9.72 4.04
CA PHE A 35 1.45 -9.96 4.90
C PHE A 35 1.05 -10.81 6.09
N LYS A 36 1.88 -11.78 6.45
CA LYS A 36 1.87 -12.34 7.81
C LYS A 36 2.55 -11.34 8.74
N VAL A 37 1.81 -10.86 9.73
CA VAL A 37 2.31 -9.88 10.71
C VAL A 37 3.26 -10.59 11.66
N GLN A 38 4.49 -10.10 11.74
CA GLN A 38 5.50 -10.60 12.68
C GLN A 38 5.54 -9.76 13.96
N HIS A 39 5.29 -8.46 13.81
CA HIS A 39 5.30 -7.52 14.92
C HIS A 39 4.51 -6.26 14.56
N LEU A 40 3.68 -5.75 15.47
CA LEU A 40 2.89 -4.53 15.28
C LEU A 40 3.47 -3.40 16.14
N TYR A 41 4.13 -2.43 15.49
CA TYR A 41 4.73 -1.28 16.18
C TYR A 41 3.71 -0.19 16.55
N LYS A 42 2.64 -0.05 15.76
CA LYS A 42 1.63 1.00 15.93
C LYS A 42 0.33 0.59 15.28
N GLY A 43 -0.78 0.91 15.94
CA GLY A 43 -2.14 0.62 15.47
C GLY A 43 -2.84 -0.44 16.31
N ARG A 44 -4.02 -0.90 15.85
CA ARG A 44 -4.87 -1.88 16.54
C ARG A 44 -5.21 -3.10 15.67
N VAL A 45 -4.32 -3.48 14.77
CA VAL A 45 -4.52 -4.68 13.94
C VAL A 45 -4.39 -5.91 14.84
N GLN A 46 -5.48 -6.63 15.09
CA GLN A 46 -5.49 -7.82 15.95
C GLN A 46 -5.31 -9.13 15.17
N GLN A 47 -5.07 -9.06 13.86
CA GLN A 47 -5.02 -10.22 12.98
C GLN A 47 -3.57 -10.63 12.69
N ASP A 48 -3.34 -11.94 12.54
CA ASP A 48 -2.05 -12.53 12.14
C ASP A 48 -1.64 -12.17 10.71
N THR A 49 -2.60 -11.68 9.93
CA THR A 49 -2.39 -11.20 8.56
C THR A 49 -2.94 -9.79 8.37
N VAL A 50 -2.36 -9.07 7.42
CA VAL A 50 -2.84 -7.74 7.02
C VAL A 50 -2.74 -7.60 5.51
N SER A 51 -3.80 -7.12 4.89
CA SER A 51 -3.81 -6.80 3.46
C SER A 51 -3.55 -5.31 3.23
N ILE A 52 -2.60 -5.01 2.35
CA ILE A 52 -2.22 -3.65 1.97
C ILE A 52 -2.36 -3.54 0.46
N SER A 53 -3.08 -2.50 0.01
CA SER A 53 -3.30 -2.25 -1.42
C SER A 53 -2.52 -1.03 -1.87
N THR A 54 -1.85 -1.12 -3.01
CA THR A 54 -1.06 -0.03 -3.61
C THR A 54 -1.13 -0.14 -5.13
N SER A 55 -0.98 0.99 -5.83
CA SER A 55 -0.74 1.01 -7.27
C SER A 55 0.53 0.21 -7.61
N ALA A 56 0.60 -0.29 -8.84
CA ALA A 56 1.69 -1.17 -9.28
C ALA A 56 2.89 -0.45 -9.92
N GLY A 57 2.83 0.87 -10.10
CA GLY A 57 3.84 1.63 -10.83
C GLY A 57 4.41 2.79 -10.03
N ASP A 58 5.71 3.05 -10.22
CA ASP A 58 6.42 4.15 -9.55
C ASP A 58 5.86 5.52 -9.93
N ALA A 59 5.39 5.68 -11.18
CA ALA A 59 4.76 6.91 -11.67
C ALA A 59 3.47 7.27 -10.90
N ASP A 60 2.76 6.25 -10.37
CA ASP A 60 1.53 6.40 -9.59
C ASP A 60 1.80 6.30 -8.09
N CYS A 61 3.06 6.54 -7.67
CA CYS A 61 3.54 6.41 -6.30
C CYS A 61 3.34 5.00 -5.70
N GLY A 62 3.24 3.97 -6.52
CA GLY A 62 2.96 2.60 -6.11
C GLY A 62 4.17 1.87 -5.54
N TYR A 63 4.00 1.16 -4.42
CA TYR A 63 5.07 0.37 -3.82
C TYR A 63 5.03 -1.10 -4.28
N VAL A 64 6.14 -1.61 -4.83
CA VAL A 64 6.26 -3.01 -5.24
C VAL A 64 6.91 -3.86 -4.14
N PHE A 65 6.27 -4.98 -3.80
CA PHE A 65 6.80 -5.95 -2.83
C PHE A 65 7.24 -7.24 -3.52
N SER A 66 8.37 -7.78 -3.09
CA SER A 66 8.88 -9.09 -3.50
C SER A 66 8.40 -10.19 -2.54
N ALA A 67 7.91 -11.30 -3.11
CA ALA A 67 7.44 -12.47 -2.37
C ALA A 67 8.52 -13.04 -1.44
N GLY A 68 8.11 -13.55 -0.28
CA GLY A 68 9.01 -14.18 0.70
C GLY A 68 9.89 -13.21 1.51
N GLN A 69 9.92 -11.92 1.17
CA GLN A 69 10.68 -10.92 1.92
C GLN A 69 9.89 -10.32 3.09
N SER A 70 10.61 -9.92 4.13
CA SER A 70 10.06 -9.19 5.27
C SER A 70 10.24 -7.68 5.10
N TYR A 71 9.22 -6.92 5.47
CA TYR A 71 9.17 -5.47 5.31
C TYR A 71 8.80 -4.77 6.61
N LEU A 72 9.41 -3.60 6.83
CA LEU A 72 8.83 -2.58 7.68
C LEU A 72 7.83 -1.81 6.82
N VAL A 73 6.54 -1.97 7.11
CA VAL A 73 5.47 -1.35 6.32
C VAL A 73 4.80 -0.24 7.11
N TYR A 74 4.79 0.96 6.53
CA TYR A 74 4.03 2.10 6.99
C TYR A 74 2.79 2.21 6.11
N SER A 75 1.62 2.04 6.70
CA SER A 75 0.36 2.13 5.99
C SER A 75 -0.59 3.09 6.67
N TRP A 76 -1.56 3.58 5.90
CA TRP A 76 -2.67 4.38 6.40
C TRP A 76 -3.99 3.84 5.86
N ARG A 77 -5.08 4.17 6.54
CA ARG A 77 -6.43 3.76 6.16
C ARG A 77 -7.03 4.79 5.22
N THR A 78 -7.65 4.34 4.14
CA THR A 78 -8.40 5.16 3.20
C THR A 78 -9.67 4.44 2.76
N ASP A 79 -10.70 5.19 2.39
CA ASP A 79 -11.92 4.73 1.72
C ASP A 79 -12.06 5.34 0.31
N ALA A 80 -10.99 5.98 -0.17
CA ALA A 80 -10.83 6.51 -1.51
C ALA A 80 -10.35 5.45 -2.50
N LEU A 81 -10.80 5.51 -3.75
CA LEU A 81 -10.03 4.92 -4.85
C LEU A 81 -8.77 5.77 -5.12
N PRO A 82 -7.67 5.17 -5.59
CA PRO A 82 -6.52 5.96 -6.02
C PRO A 82 -6.94 6.92 -7.14
N ASN A 83 -6.40 8.14 -7.12
CA ASN A 83 -6.61 9.17 -8.14
C ASN A 83 -8.09 9.54 -8.41
N ASP A 84 -8.99 9.34 -7.44
CA ASP A 84 -10.36 9.86 -7.54
C ASP A 84 -10.34 11.38 -7.31
N PHE A 85 -10.31 12.15 -8.40
CA PHE A 85 -10.37 13.62 -8.38
C PHE A 85 -11.80 14.16 -8.50
N ARG A 86 -12.81 13.28 -8.55
CA ARG A 86 -14.18 13.70 -8.80
C ARG A 86 -14.82 14.29 -7.53
N LYS A 87 -15.73 15.26 -7.71
CA LYS A 87 -16.48 15.87 -6.59
C LYS A 87 -17.43 14.86 -5.92
N ASP A 88 -17.83 13.82 -6.64
CA ASP A 88 -18.72 12.72 -6.27
C ASP A 88 -17.94 11.47 -5.81
N TYR A 89 -16.94 11.69 -4.95
CA TYR A 89 -16.04 10.70 -4.36
C TYR A 89 -16.75 9.38 -4.06
N ARG A 90 -16.43 8.32 -4.83
CA ARG A 90 -17.13 7.05 -4.68
C ARG A 90 -16.47 6.25 -3.57
N ARG A 91 -16.93 6.45 -2.33
CA ARG A 91 -16.39 5.76 -1.16
C ARG A 91 -16.48 4.24 -1.34
N VAL A 92 -15.35 3.58 -1.11
CA VAL A 92 -15.25 2.12 -1.09
C VAL A 92 -15.08 1.63 0.34
N THR A 93 -15.21 0.31 0.55
CA THR A 93 -14.89 -0.30 1.84
C THR A 93 -13.48 0.10 2.27
N PRO A 94 -13.29 0.67 3.47
CA PRO A 94 -11.98 1.17 3.89
C PRO A 94 -10.90 0.08 3.85
N TYR A 95 -9.71 0.44 3.37
CA TYR A 95 -8.58 -0.47 3.24
C TYR A 95 -7.27 0.22 3.64
N LEU A 96 -6.22 -0.59 3.86
CA LEU A 96 -4.89 -0.08 4.16
C LEU A 96 -4.10 0.10 2.87
N THR A 97 -3.42 1.23 2.74
CA THR A 97 -2.59 1.56 1.58
C THR A 97 -1.23 2.09 1.98
N THR A 98 -0.28 2.06 1.05
CA THR A 98 1.09 2.52 1.17
C THR A 98 1.55 3.10 -0.16
N SER A 99 2.65 3.84 -0.16
CA SER A 99 3.28 4.39 -1.37
C SER A 99 4.80 4.34 -1.28
N ILE A 100 5.50 4.58 -2.39
CA ILE A 100 6.96 4.79 -2.40
C ILE A 100 7.40 6.02 -1.59
N CYS A 101 6.49 6.98 -1.37
CA CYS A 101 6.77 8.15 -0.53
C CYS A 101 6.69 7.84 0.98
N SER A 102 6.19 6.66 1.34
CA SER A 102 6.19 6.21 2.73
C SER A 102 7.57 5.73 3.17
N ARG A 103 7.78 5.56 4.48
CA ARG A 103 9.01 4.93 5.03
C ARG A 103 9.03 3.40 4.89
N THR A 104 8.15 2.84 4.05
CA THR A 104 8.09 1.39 3.79
C THR A 104 9.37 0.94 3.10
N ARG A 105 10.00 -0.13 3.60
CA ARG A 105 11.22 -0.69 3.02
C ARG A 105 11.46 -2.15 3.43
N PRO A 106 12.25 -2.91 2.64
CA PRO A 106 12.69 -4.24 3.02
C PRO A 106 13.48 -4.21 4.33
N ARG A 107 13.25 -5.19 5.20
CA ARG A 107 13.91 -5.32 6.52
C ARG A 107 15.43 -5.33 6.38
N GLN A 108 15.96 -5.90 5.30
CA GLN A 108 17.40 -6.00 5.06
C GLN A 108 18.08 -4.63 4.95
N TYR A 109 17.37 -3.60 4.49
CA TYR A 109 17.89 -2.23 4.34
C TYR A 109 17.66 -1.34 5.57
N LEU A 110 17.14 -1.88 6.67
CA LEU A 110 17.06 -1.13 7.92
C LEU A 110 18.46 -0.99 8.53
N PRO A 111 18.91 0.25 8.83
CA PRO A 111 20.19 0.46 9.49
C PRO A 111 20.16 -0.10 10.92
N PHE A 112 21.35 -0.37 11.46
CA PHE A 112 21.49 -1.00 12.78
C PHE A 112 20.70 -0.27 13.88
N TYR A 113 20.81 1.05 13.95
CA TYR A 113 20.14 1.86 14.98
C TYR A 113 18.62 1.71 14.93
N GLU A 114 18.01 1.70 13.75
CA GLU A 114 16.56 1.49 13.62
C GLU A 114 16.14 0.10 14.03
N ARG A 115 16.91 -0.94 13.67
CA ARG A 115 16.62 -2.31 14.11
C ARG A 115 16.62 -2.43 15.63
N THR A 116 17.52 -1.71 16.29
CA THR A 116 17.60 -1.69 17.76
C THR A 116 16.40 -0.97 18.37
N VAL A 117 16.04 0.21 17.85
CA VAL A 117 14.86 0.95 18.33
C VAL A 117 13.58 0.14 18.12
N LEU A 118 13.42 -0.49 16.95
CA LEU A 118 12.28 -1.36 16.64
C LEU A 118 12.28 -2.70 17.40
N ARG A 119 13.27 -2.99 18.26
CA ARG A 119 13.21 -4.14 19.18
C ARG A 119 12.77 -3.74 20.58
N LEU A 120 12.81 -2.44 20.88
CA LEU A 120 12.47 -1.87 22.19
C LEU A 120 11.01 -1.39 22.24
N LEU A 121 10.36 -1.27 21.08
CA LEU A 121 8.93 -1.04 20.92
C LEU A 121 8.19 -2.38 20.92
#